data_AF-A0A139QQL7-F1
#
_entry.id   AF-A0A139QQL7-F1
#
_cell.length_a   1.000
_cell.length_b   1.000
_cell.length_c   1.000
_cell.angle_alpha   90.00
_cell.angle_beta   90.00
_cell.angle_gamma   90.00
#
_symmetry.space_group_name_H-M   'P 1'
#
loop_
_entity.id
_entity.type
_entity.pdbx_description
1 polymer ?
#
loop_
_entity_poly.entity_id
_entity_poly.type
_entity_poly.pdbx_seq_one_letter_code
_entity_poly.pdbx_strand_id
1 'polypeptide(L)'
;MFTIVEDVSAPKVPQKTLFIDDLCVDEAARGQKIGEKLYQFALKYAKEIGCYNLTLNVWSANKSAVRFYERQGMTPQETRMEQIID
;
A
#
# COMPACT_ATOMS: atom_id res chain seq x y z
N MET A 1 -21.21 -26.95 -2.51
CA MET A 1 -21.34 -27.03 -1.04
C MET A 1 -20.69 -25.79 -0.49
N PHE A 2 -21.46 -24.90 0.12
CA PHE A 2 -20.95 -23.60 0.61
C PHE A 2 -21.19 -23.53 2.12
N THR A 3 -20.17 -23.09 2.83
CA THR A 3 -20.24 -22.78 4.27
C THR A 3 -20.51 -21.28 4.39
N ILE A 4 -21.61 -20.92 5.06
CA ILE A 4 -21.86 -19.54 5.46
C ILE A 4 -21.11 -19.32 6.77
N VAL A 5 -20.15 -18.40 6.77
CA VAL A 5 -19.52 -17.88 7.98
C VAL A 5 -20.14 -16.51 8.23
N GLU A 6 -20.97 -16.42 9.26
CA GLU A 6 -21.47 -15.13 9.75
C GLU A 6 -20.39 -14.52 10.65
N ASP A 7 -19.62 -13.59 10.10
CA ASP A 7 -18.71 -12.77 10.88
C ASP A 7 -19.50 -11.57 11.43
N VAL A 8 -19.87 -11.64 12.71
CA VAL A 8 -20.50 -10.53 13.44
C VAL A 8 -19.41 -9.55 13.90
N SER A 9 -18.64 -9.02 12.95
CA SER A 9 -17.84 -7.83 13.23
C SER A 9 -18.76 -6.61 13.19
N ALA A 10 -18.67 -5.76 14.22
CA ALA A 10 -19.38 -4.47 14.31
C ALA A 10 -19.37 -3.76 12.95
N PRO A 11 -20.42 -2.99 12.58
CA PRO A 11 -20.46 -2.36 11.26
C PRO A 11 -19.19 -1.54 11.07
N LYS A 12 -18.26 -2.06 10.25
CA LYS A 12 -17.08 -1.32 9.83
C LYS A 12 -17.65 -0.15 9.04
N VAL A 13 -17.60 1.03 9.64
CA VAL A 13 -17.87 2.27 8.91
C VAL A 13 -17.00 2.20 7.66
N PRO A 14 -17.59 2.22 6.44
CA PRO A 14 -16.82 2.06 5.22
C PRO A 14 -15.77 3.18 5.17
N GLN A 15 -14.50 2.78 5.21
CA GLN A 15 -13.38 3.71 5.11
C GLN A 15 -13.05 3.90 3.64
N LYS A 16 -13.01 5.16 3.20
CA LYS A 16 -12.54 5.51 1.86
C LYS A 16 -11.03 5.37 1.84
N THR A 17 -10.48 4.52 0.98
CA THR A 17 -9.04 4.26 0.87
C THR A 17 -8.57 4.61 -0.53
N LEU A 18 -7.41 5.28 -0.64
CA LEU A 18 -6.69 5.38 -1.91
C LEU A 18 -5.73 4.20 -2.01
N PHE A 19 -5.86 3.39 -3.06
CA PHE A 19 -4.91 2.33 -3.37
C PHE A 19 -3.94 2.81 -4.45
N ILE A 20 -2.63 2.73 -4.19
CA ILE A 20 -1.61 2.91 -5.24
C ILE A 20 -1.38 1.54 -5.88
N ASP A 21 -1.78 1.39 -7.13
CA ASP A 21 -1.60 0.15 -7.89
C ASP A 21 -0.12 -0.03 -8.25
N ASP A 22 0.48 0.98 -8.89
CA ASP A 22 1.89 1.01 -9.23
C ASP A 22 2.51 2.37 -8.94
N LEU A 23 3.73 2.35 -8.39
CA LEU A 23 4.59 3.51 -8.26
C LEU A 23 6.02 3.10 -8.60
N CYS A 24 6.44 3.45 -9.81
CA CYS A 24 7.77 3.16 -10.32
C CYS A 24 8.39 4.42 -10.93
N VAL A 25 9.72 4.45 -10.93
CA VAL A 25 10.50 5.44 -11.66
C VAL A 25 11.55 4.70 -12.48
N ASP A 26 11.93 5.31 -13.60
CA ASP A 26 13.04 4.83 -14.42
C ASP A 26 14.31 4.66 -13.58
N GLU A 27 15.14 3.68 -13.92
CA GLU A 27 16.38 3.42 -13.20
C GLU A 27 17.33 4.64 -13.21
N ALA A 28 17.42 5.35 -14.34
CA ALA A 28 18.22 6.57 -14.46
C ALA A 28 17.66 7.73 -13.61
N ALA A 29 16.37 7.67 -13.24
CA ALA A 29 15.68 8.67 -12.43
C ALA A 29 15.77 8.39 -10.91
N ARG A 30 16.34 7.25 -10.49
CA ARG A 30 16.49 6.90 -9.06
C ARG A 30 17.46 7.85 -8.35
N GLY A 31 17.28 8.04 -7.04
CA GLY A 31 18.10 8.95 -6.22
C GLY A 31 17.77 10.44 -6.40
N GLN A 32 16.96 10.81 -7.40
CA GLN A 32 16.61 12.21 -7.69
C GLN A 32 15.34 12.70 -6.95
N LYS A 33 14.88 11.95 -5.94
CA LYS A 33 13.66 12.23 -5.16
C LYS A 33 12.35 12.28 -6.00
N ILE A 34 12.35 11.77 -7.22
CA ILE A 34 11.14 11.76 -8.08
C ILE A 34 10.05 10.87 -7.48
N GLY A 35 10.41 9.65 -7.05
CA GLY A 35 9.45 8.73 -6.40
C GLY A 35 8.83 9.33 -5.13
N GLU A 36 9.62 10.05 -4.34
CA GLU A 36 9.13 10.79 -3.16
C GLU A 36 8.10 11.85 -3.55
N LYS A 37 8.38 12.67 -4.57
CA LYS A 37 7.44 13.69 -5.06
C LYS A 37 6.13 13.06 -5.54
N LEU A 38 6.20 11.96 -6.29
CA LEU A 38 5.01 11.23 -6.77
C LEU A 38 4.18 10.67 -5.60
N TYR A 39 4.84 10.04 -4.63
CA TYR A 39 4.17 9.55 -3.42
C TYR A 39 3.50 10.68 -2.63
N GLN A 40 4.21 11.79 -2.41
CA GLN A 40 3.67 12.94 -1.67
C GLN A 40 2.47 13.57 -2.39
N PHE A 41 2.48 13.60 -3.73
CA PHE A 41 1.32 14.00 -4.51
C PHE A 41 0.12 13.08 -4.26
N ALA A 42 0.31 11.75 -4.34
CA ALA A 42 -0.76 10.78 -4.08
C ALA A 42 -1.30 10.89 -2.64
N LEU A 43 -0.42 11.06 -1.66
CA LEU A 43 -0.80 11.26 -0.25
C LEU A 43 -1.60 12.55 -0.05
N LYS A 44 -1.19 13.65 -0.68
CA LYS A 44 -1.93 14.92 -0.64
C LYS A 44 -3.31 14.75 -1.27
N TYR A 45 -3.38 14.12 -2.45
CA TYR A 45 -4.65 13.85 -3.13
C TYR A 45 -5.58 12.98 -2.29
N ALA A 46 -5.08 11.91 -1.66
CA ALA A 46 -5.85 11.06 -0.75
C ALA A 46 -6.50 11.87 0.38
N LYS A 47 -5.74 12.79 0.99
CA LYS A 47 -6.24 13.68 2.04
C LYS A 47 -7.33 14.64 1.50
N GLU A 48 -7.10 15.23 0.33
CA GLU A 48 -8.04 16.17 -0.30
C GLU A 48 -9.40 15.54 -0.60
N ILE A 49 -9.42 14.28 -1.03
CA ILE A 49 -10.66 13.56 -1.34
C ILE A 49 -11.29 12.86 -0.12
N GLY A 50 -10.76 13.09 1.09
CA GLY A 50 -11.30 12.55 2.34
C GLY A 50 -11.07 11.05 2.53
N CYS A 51 -9.95 10.51 2.05
CA CYS A 51 -9.57 9.13 2.38
C CYS A 51 -9.13 9.01 3.84
N TYR A 52 -9.51 7.91 4.49
CA TYR A 52 -9.00 7.51 5.80
C TYR A 52 -7.52 7.11 5.72
N ASN A 53 -7.15 6.34 4.71
CA ASN A 53 -5.79 5.86 4.50
C ASN A 53 -5.41 5.77 3.01
N LEU A 54 -4.11 5.68 2.77
CA LEU A 54 -3.50 5.31 1.51
C LEU A 54 -2.77 3.98 1.72
N THR A 55 -3.02 3.00 0.85
CA THR A 55 -2.42 1.66 0.96
C THR A 55 -1.90 1.17 -0.39
N LEU A 56 -1.02 0.17 -0.37
CA LEU A 56 -0.40 -0.43 -1.55
C LEU A 56 0.13 -1.83 -1.22
N ASN A 57 0.39 -2.62 -2.25
CA ASN A 57 1.11 -3.88 -2.13
C ASN A 57 2.59 -3.69 -2.48
N VAL A 58 3.47 -4.32 -1.71
CA VAL A 58 4.90 -4.38 -2.02
C VAL A 58 5.44 -5.76 -1.68
N TRP A 59 6.13 -6.38 -2.64
CA TRP A 59 6.79 -7.66 -2.40
C TRP A 59 7.86 -7.50 -1.31
N SER A 60 7.81 -8.38 -0.30
CA SER A 60 8.73 -8.34 0.84
C SER A 60 10.21 -8.54 0.43
N ALA A 61 10.45 -9.18 -0.72
CA ALA A 61 11.77 -9.32 -1.34
C ALA A 61 12.29 -7.99 -1.93
N ASN A 62 11.43 -7.05 -2.30
CA ASN A 62 11.81 -5.73 -2.79
C ASN A 62 12.17 -4.80 -1.63
N LYS A 63 13.28 -5.09 -0.95
CA LYS A 63 13.76 -4.35 0.22
C LYS A 63 13.98 -2.86 -0.04
N SER A 64 14.29 -2.48 -1.28
CA SER A 64 14.46 -1.08 -1.65
C SER A 64 13.13 -0.32 -1.60
N ALA A 65 12.07 -0.89 -2.19
CA ALA A 65 10.73 -0.31 -2.18
C ALA A 65 10.13 -0.31 -0.76
N VAL A 66 10.29 -1.40 -0.01
CA VAL A 66 9.85 -1.47 1.41
C VAL A 66 10.45 -0.31 2.22
N ARG A 67 11.78 -0.15 2.20
CA ARG A 67 12.45 0.95 2.89
C ARG A 67 12.06 2.33 2.36
N PHE A 68 11.73 2.42 1.08
CA PHE A 68 11.23 3.68 0.50
C PHE A 68 9.91 4.07 1.15
N TYR A 69 8.93 3.17 1.22
CA TYR A 69 7.61 3.43 1.82
C TYR A 69 7.68 3.64 3.34
N GLU A 70 8.51 2.88 4.06
CA GLU A 70 8.76 3.08 5.49
C GLU A 70 9.28 4.50 5.78
N ARG A 71 10.21 5.02 4.96
CA ARG A 71 10.70 6.41 5.08
C ARG A 71 9.62 7.46 4.81
N GLN A 72 8.56 7.10 4.10
CA GLN A 72 7.40 7.98 3.91
C GLN A 72 6.37 7.89 5.05
N GLY A 73 6.63 7.05 6.06
CA GLY A 73 5.76 6.86 7.22
C GLY A 73 4.71 5.75 7.05
N MET A 74 4.79 4.92 6.01
CA MET A 74 3.93 3.74 5.89
C MET A 74 4.39 2.63 6.86
N THR A 75 3.44 1.87 7.38
CA THR A 75 3.67 0.67 8.19
C THR A 75 2.99 -0.54 7.54
N PRO A 76 3.51 -1.77 7.75
CA PRO A 76 2.84 -2.98 7.25
C PRO A 76 1.42 -3.10 7.82
N GLN A 77 0.43 -3.28 6.94
CA GLN A 77 -0.97 -3.53 7.31
C GLN A 77 -1.27 -5.04 7.38
N GLU A 78 -0.81 -5.79 6.38
CA GLU A 78 -0.97 -7.23 6.26
C GLU A 78 0.31 -7.87 5.70
N THR A 79 0.48 -9.17 5.93
CA THR A 79 1.57 -9.95 5.33
C THR A 79 0.98 -11.15 4.62
N ARG A 80 1.13 -11.18 3.30
CA ARG A 80 0.85 -12.39 2.51
C ARG A 80 2.03 -13.34 2.64
N MET A 81 1.75 -14.59 3.01
CA MET A 81 2.75 -15.66 3.13
C MET A 81 2.56 -16.67 2.00
N GLU A 82 3.66 -17.25 1.54
CA GLU A 82 3.66 -18.31 0.54
C GLU A 82 4.64 -19.41 0.93
N GLN A 83 4.37 -20.63 0.48
CA GLN A 83 5.31 -21.74 0.49
C GLN A 83 5.34 -22.30 -0.94
N ILE A 84 6.53 -22.37 -1.52
CA ILE A 84 6.73 -23.06 -2.80
C ILE A 84 6.60 -24.55 -2.51
N ILE A 85 5.68 -25.22 -3.21
CA ILE A 85 5.52 -26.66 -3.18
C ILE A 85 6.06 -27.15 -4.51
N ASP A 86 7.13 -27.95 -4.46
CA ASP A 86 7.74 -28.58 -5.64
C ASP A 86 6.75 -29.48 -6.40
#